data_AF-A0A3D4JWJ5-F1
#
_entry.id   AF-A0A3D4JWJ5-F1
#
_cell.length_a   1.000
_cell.length_b   1.000
_cell.length_c   1.000
_cell.angle_alpha   90.00
_cell.angle_beta   90.00
_cell.angle_gamma   90.00
#
_symmetry.space_group_name_H-M   'P 1'
#
loop_
_entity.id
_entity.type
_entity.pdbx_description
1 polymer ?
#
loop_
_entity_poly.entity_id
_entity_poly.type
_entity_poly.pdbx_seq_one_letter_code
_entity_poly.pdbx_strand_id
1 'polypeptide(L)'
;MRKFPFSSISDIPSDSIKYFYLSSSESLYMKRNDLITLELTDLPLESLPKIFTFLENTLEEFLDLNVFDLKIKRFTVLEQYFICKYGVEYYSKPKLTSWLNKQKKDHGMEDETVRRIQENSIEFLSSVEGMKNSLERIAKNHKRKYKNFKDLQFPYGEEIIDYRIPLYFVPQTIEDFESRHKTFSKNKTRFKIEVFEIFRDIFSDHDLERFFNNSFDFQFNPYLVSLLYIEVQDVGGFKSRAYTLYDSYNKFYKSEKAKYEKYFANYCEDLAKGLKNGVIKEKRSDSRGLLIETGRTIEVNENRKKFYPTPEKLEELKKSFALSEVGKVDFAKVLYNSFPFIREDYIEKKIKNIDYTLDQFIGTFSTSIRPAKN
;
A
#
# COMPACT_ATOMS: atom_id res chain seq x y z
N MET A 1 17.08 -23.51 -18.54
CA MET A 1 16.69 -22.38 -19.40
C MET A 1 17.95 -21.76 -19.99
N ARG A 2 18.12 -21.67 -21.32
CA ARG A 2 19.18 -20.84 -21.90
C ARG A 2 18.80 -20.25 -23.26
N LYS A 3 18.49 -18.95 -23.19
CA LYS A 3 18.78 -17.81 -24.08
C LYS A 3 17.56 -16.89 -24.02
N PHE A 4 17.72 -15.83 -23.24
CA PHE A 4 16.86 -14.66 -23.30
C PHE A 4 16.91 -14.07 -24.72
N PRO A 5 15.84 -13.38 -25.17
CA PRO A 5 15.77 -12.84 -26.53
C PRO A 5 16.80 -11.75 -26.87
N PHE A 6 17.70 -11.35 -25.96
CA PHE A 6 18.56 -10.18 -26.11
C PHE A 6 20.05 -10.49 -25.94
N SER A 7 20.49 -11.69 -26.35
CA SER A 7 21.91 -12.08 -26.25
C SER A 7 22.85 -11.32 -27.19
N SER A 8 22.35 -10.35 -27.96
CA SER A 8 23.15 -9.47 -28.82
C SER A 8 22.80 -8.00 -28.61
N ILE A 9 23.82 -7.14 -28.58
CA ILE A 9 23.67 -5.66 -28.52
C ILE A 9 22.84 -5.12 -29.71
N SER A 10 22.71 -5.92 -30.78
CA SER A 10 21.84 -5.63 -31.94
C SER A 10 20.34 -5.80 -31.70
N ASP A 11 19.91 -6.35 -30.56
CA ASP A 11 18.48 -6.51 -30.24
C ASP A 11 17.87 -5.31 -29.48
N ILE A 12 18.64 -4.22 -29.33
CA ILE A 12 18.16 -2.94 -28.80
C ILE A 12 17.33 -2.26 -29.91
N PRO A 13 16.06 -1.87 -29.69
CA PRO A 13 15.22 -1.31 -30.75
C PRO A 13 15.83 -0.02 -31.34
N SER A 14 16.12 -0.02 -32.65
CA SER A 14 16.66 1.17 -33.34
C SER A 14 15.59 2.18 -33.77
N ASP A 15 14.30 1.86 -33.60
CA ASP A 15 13.22 2.66 -34.19
C ASP A 15 12.34 3.30 -33.11
N SER A 16 12.72 4.52 -32.73
CA SER A 16 11.81 5.50 -32.13
C SER A 16 11.85 6.80 -32.92
N ILE A 17 11.60 6.71 -34.23
CA ILE A 17 11.37 7.88 -35.09
C ILE A 17 10.05 7.72 -35.83
N LYS A 18 9.10 8.59 -35.45
CA LYS A 18 7.91 9.08 -36.16
C LYS A 18 6.81 8.07 -36.53
N TYR A 19 5.65 8.23 -35.88
CA TYR A 19 4.41 8.59 -36.58
C TYR A 19 3.62 9.60 -35.75
N PHE A 20 3.67 10.87 -36.18
CA PHE A 20 2.70 11.89 -35.82
C PHE A 20 1.60 11.86 -36.88
N TYR A 21 0.35 11.58 -36.48
CA TYR A 21 -0.81 12.13 -37.16
C TYR A 21 -1.69 12.82 -36.12
N LEU A 22 -1.81 14.13 -36.31
CA LEU A 22 -2.67 15.04 -35.58
C LEU A 22 -4.14 14.69 -35.85
N SER A 23 -4.90 14.57 -34.79
CA SER A 23 -6.33 14.86 -34.77
C SER A 23 -6.57 15.82 -33.61
N SER A 24 -6.91 17.05 -34.00
CA SER A 24 -6.98 18.28 -33.25
C SER A 24 -8.18 18.36 -32.30
N SER A 25 -7.93 18.77 -31.05
CA SER A 25 -8.63 19.86 -30.32
C SER A 25 -8.60 19.72 -28.78
N GLU A 26 -7.41 19.63 -28.18
CA GLU A 26 -7.24 20.02 -26.77
C GLU A 26 -5.95 20.83 -26.65
N SER A 27 -6.07 22.11 -26.27
CA SER A 27 -4.94 22.98 -26.04
C SER A 27 -4.16 22.49 -24.82
N LEU A 28 -3.21 21.59 -25.08
CA LEU A 28 -2.25 21.04 -24.13
C LEU A 28 -1.39 22.15 -23.53
N TYR A 29 -1.65 22.50 -22.27
CA TYR A 29 -0.59 22.95 -21.39
C TYR A 29 0.38 21.79 -21.20
N MET A 30 1.39 21.67 -22.08
CA MET A 30 2.52 20.76 -21.85
C MET A 30 3.15 21.11 -20.50
N LYS A 31 3.23 20.15 -19.58
CA LYS A 31 3.94 20.36 -18.32
C LYS A 31 5.41 20.56 -18.68
N ARG A 32 6.12 21.51 -18.04
CA ARG A 32 7.54 21.83 -18.36
C ARG A 32 8.49 20.62 -18.33
N ASN A 33 8.11 19.51 -17.72
CA ASN A 33 8.87 18.26 -17.68
C ASN A 33 8.75 17.42 -18.95
N ASP A 34 7.74 17.67 -19.78
CA ASP A 34 7.48 16.90 -21.01
C ASP A 34 8.56 17.12 -22.08
N LEU A 35 9.37 18.18 -21.92
CA LEU A 35 10.50 18.53 -22.79
C LEU A 35 11.81 17.82 -22.40
N ILE A 36 11.85 17.10 -21.28
CA ILE A 36 13.06 16.43 -20.78
C ILE A 36 12.97 14.94 -21.10
N THR A 37 13.93 14.44 -21.87
CA THR A 37 14.05 13.01 -22.19
C THR A 37 15.02 12.30 -21.24
N LEU A 38 14.72 11.05 -20.93
CA LEU A 38 15.61 10.12 -20.24
C LEU A 38 16.08 9.06 -21.25
N GLU A 39 17.39 8.96 -21.42
CA GLU A 39 18.02 8.12 -22.44
C GLU A 39 18.98 7.13 -21.78
N LEU A 40 19.23 5.98 -22.43
CA LEU A 40 20.18 4.99 -21.90
C LEU A 40 21.58 5.56 -21.68
N THR A 41 21.95 6.59 -22.45
CA THR A 41 23.20 7.35 -22.32
C THR A 41 23.30 8.14 -21.02
N ASP A 42 22.19 8.32 -20.30
CA ASP A 42 22.18 8.92 -18.96
C ASP A 42 22.69 7.94 -17.89
N LEU A 43 22.76 6.62 -18.19
CA LEU A 43 23.28 5.60 -17.28
C LEU A 43 24.81 5.44 -17.41
N PRO A 44 25.49 5.06 -16.31
CA PRO A 44 26.82 4.46 -16.40
C PRO A 44 26.79 3.21 -17.29
N LEU A 45 27.84 2.97 -18.07
CA LEU A 45 27.91 1.83 -19.00
C LEU A 45 27.77 0.48 -18.26
N GLU A 46 28.34 0.39 -17.06
CA GLU A 46 28.26 -0.77 -16.19
C GLU A 46 26.85 -1.09 -15.67
N SER A 47 25.90 -0.15 -15.78
CA SER A 47 24.51 -0.34 -15.37
C SER A 47 23.68 -1.12 -16.40
N LEU A 48 24.01 -1.03 -17.70
CA LEU A 48 23.23 -1.68 -18.76
C LEU A 48 23.14 -3.20 -18.58
N PRO A 49 24.25 -3.94 -18.38
CA PRO A 49 24.16 -5.39 -18.17
C PRO A 49 23.37 -5.73 -16.90
N LYS A 50 23.50 -4.93 -15.83
CA LYS A 50 22.79 -5.17 -14.57
C LYS A 50 21.27 -5.07 -14.75
N ILE A 51 20.80 -4.07 -15.50
CA ILE A 51 19.38 -3.85 -15.78
C ILE A 51 18.81 -5.03 -16.57
N PHE A 52 19.47 -5.42 -17.66
CA PHE A 52 18.96 -6.51 -18.49
C PHE A 52 19.02 -7.84 -17.75
N THR A 53 20.13 -8.19 -17.09
CA THR A 53 20.20 -9.39 -16.24
C THR A 53 19.13 -9.41 -15.14
N PHE A 54 18.76 -8.25 -14.59
CA PHE A 54 17.67 -8.18 -13.61
C PHE A 54 16.31 -8.54 -14.22
N LEU A 55 16.01 -8.02 -15.41
CA LEU A 55 14.81 -8.41 -16.15
C LEU A 55 14.85 -9.91 -16.50
N GLU A 56 16.02 -10.47 -16.79
CA GLU A 56 16.12 -11.91 -17.02
C GLU A 56 15.67 -12.71 -15.80
N ASN A 57 16.27 -12.40 -14.65
CA ASN A 57 15.94 -13.03 -13.38
C ASN A 57 14.47 -12.85 -12.99
N THR A 58 13.89 -11.67 -13.26
CA THR A 58 12.47 -11.38 -12.92
C THR A 58 11.52 -12.32 -13.66
N LEU A 59 11.81 -12.64 -14.93
CA LEU A 59 11.01 -13.58 -15.70
C LEU A 59 11.23 -15.04 -15.27
N GLU A 60 12.47 -15.40 -14.93
CA GLU A 60 12.79 -16.72 -14.36
C GLU A 60 12.09 -16.94 -13.01
N GLU A 61 11.81 -15.87 -12.29
CA GLU A 61 11.02 -15.84 -11.05
C GLU A 61 9.52 -15.65 -11.31
N PHE A 62 9.07 -15.98 -12.52
CA PHE A 62 7.66 -15.99 -12.91
C PHE A 62 6.96 -14.65 -12.78
N LEU A 63 7.68 -13.53 -12.90
CA LEU A 63 7.15 -12.17 -12.70
C LEU A 63 6.51 -11.98 -11.33
N ASP A 64 7.03 -12.67 -10.30
CA ASP A 64 6.55 -12.50 -8.93
C ASP A 64 6.84 -11.07 -8.43
N LEU A 65 5.77 -10.31 -8.19
CA LEU A 65 5.86 -8.91 -7.81
C LEU A 65 6.56 -8.72 -6.45
N ASN A 66 6.36 -9.64 -5.50
CA ASN A 66 7.00 -9.53 -4.19
C ASN A 66 8.51 -9.70 -4.30
N VAL A 67 8.95 -10.65 -5.15
CA VAL A 67 10.38 -10.87 -5.40
C VAL A 67 10.99 -9.69 -6.15
N PHE A 68 10.28 -9.14 -7.14
CA PHE A 68 10.68 -7.93 -7.86
C PHE A 68 10.87 -6.74 -6.90
N ASP A 69 9.88 -6.44 -6.07
CA ASP A 69 9.88 -5.30 -5.13
C ASP A 69 11.01 -5.40 -4.11
N LEU A 70 11.36 -6.61 -3.67
CA LEU A 70 12.48 -6.82 -2.76
C LEU A 70 13.83 -6.55 -3.43
N LYS A 71 14.00 -7.03 -4.67
CA LYS A 71 15.30 -6.98 -5.34
C LYS A 71 15.58 -5.67 -6.08
N ILE A 72 14.54 -4.93 -6.50
CA ILE A 72 14.72 -3.67 -7.24
C ILE A 72 15.35 -2.56 -6.38
N LYS A 73 15.19 -2.63 -5.05
CA LYS A 73 15.70 -1.63 -4.08
C LYS A 73 17.23 -1.48 -4.08
N ARG A 74 17.97 -2.44 -4.62
CA ARG A 74 19.45 -2.38 -4.73
C ARG A 74 19.95 -1.48 -5.86
N PHE A 75 19.06 -1.06 -6.76
CA PHE A 75 19.38 -0.25 -7.91
C PHE A 75 19.22 1.25 -7.60
N THR A 76 19.96 2.08 -8.32
CA THR A 76 19.78 3.53 -8.31
C THR A 76 18.44 3.93 -8.90
N VAL A 77 17.95 5.14 -8.62
CA VAL A 77 16.67 5.64 -9.16
C VAL A 77 16.60 5.52 -10.69
N LEU A 78 17.70 5.85 -11.38
CA LEU A 78 17.75 5.81 -12.83
C LEU A 78 17.75 4.37 -13.37
N GLU A 79 18.50 3.47 -12.73
CA GLU A 79 18.47 2.04 -13.06
C GLU A 79 17.08 1.45 -12.84
N GLN A 80 16.41 1.77 -11.73
CA GLN A 80 15.03 1.33 -11.48
C GLN A 80 14.08 1.85 -12.55
N TYR A 81 14.19 3.12 -12.96
CA TYR A 81 13.37 3.67 -14.03
C TYR A 81 13.51 2.84 -15.31
N PHE A 82 14.75 2.52 -15.72
CA PHE A 82 14.98 1.72 -16.92
C PHE A 82 14.55 0.27 -16.76
N ILE A 83 14.75 -0.34 -15.59
CA ILE A 83 14.18 -1.66 -15.26
C ILE A 83 12.65 -1.63 -15.46
N CYS A 84 11.95 -0.67 -14.87
CA CYS A 84 10.50 -0.58 -15.00
C CYS A 84 10.06 -0.28 -16.44
N LYS A 85 10.76 0.64 -17.13
CA LYS A 85 10.48 1.00 -18.53
C LYS A 85 10.57 -0.21 -19.45
N TYR A 86 11.67 -0.95 -19.40
CA TYR A 86 11.86 -2.13 -20.22
C TYR A 86 11.06 -3.33 -19.72
N GLY A 87 10.78 -3.44 -18.43
CA GLY A 87 9.89 -4.45 -17.87
C GLY A 87 8.47 -4.33 -18.43
N VAL A 88 7.89 -3.13 -18.42
CA VAL A 88 6.58 -2.88 -19.06
C VAL A 88 6.61 -3.22 -20.54
N GLU A 89 7.67 -2.81 -21.23
CA GLU A 89 7.78 -3.04 -22.67
C GLU A 89 7.91 -4.55 -23.00
N TYR A 90 8.86 -5.24 -22.37
CA TYR A 90 9.19 -6.64 -22.66
C TYR A 90 8.13 -7.62 -22.17
N TYR A 91 7.50 -7.35 -21.04
CA TYR A 91 6.45 -8.21 -20.51
C TYR A 91 5.05 -7.80 -20.95
N SER A 92 4.94 -6.81 -21.85
CA SER A 92 3.66 -6.48 -22.48
C SER A 92 3.01 -7.73 -23.08
N LYS A 93 1.68 -7.83 -22.95
CA LYS A 93 0.91 -9.02 -23.34
C LYS A 93 1.29 -9.59 -24.72
N PRO A 94 1.44 -8.78 -25.80
CA PRO A 94 1.82 -9.30 -27.11
C PRO A 94 3.23 -9.92 -27.12
N LYS A 95 4.23 -9.21 -26.57
CA LYS A 95 5.63 -9.67 -26.57
C LYS A 95 5.82 -10.90 -25.68
N LEU A 96 5.23 -10.88 -24.48
CA LEU A 96 5.29 -12.00 -23.54
C LEU A 96 4.62 -13.26 -24.10
N THR A 97 3.43 -13.13 -24.69
CA THR A 97 2.71 -14.26 -25.29
C THR A 97 3.50 -14.87 -26.45
N SER A 98 4.06 -14.03 -27.33
CA SER A 98 4.91 -14.48 -28.43
C SER A 98 6.13 -15.25 -27.92
N TRP A 99 6.80 -14.72 -26.90
CA TRP A 99 7.96 -15.37 -26.28
C TRP A 99 7.59 -16.70 -25.63
N LEU A 100 6.54 -16.76 -24.81
CA LEU A 100 6.09 -17.99 -24.14
C LEU A 100 5.71 -19.09 -25.14
N ASN A 101 5.01 -18.74 -26.22
CA ASN A 101 4.67 -19.69 -27.28
C ASN A 101 5.91 -20.27 -27.95
N LYS A 102 6.94 -19.44 -28.17
CA LYS A 102 8.23 -19.89 -28.70
C LYS A 102 8.94 -20.81 -27.71
N GLN A 103 8.98 -20.46 -26.42
CA GLN A 103 9.61 -21.32 -25.40
C GLN A 103 8.90 -22.68 -25.28
N LYS A 104 7.58 -22.70 -25.34
CA LYS A 104 6.79 -23.94 -25.36
C LYS A 104 7.14 -24.82 -26.57
N LYS A 105 7.22 -24.21 -27.75
CA LYS A 105 7.53 -24.93 -29.01
C LYS A 105 8.98 -25.43 -29.08
N ASP A 106 9.94 -24.56 -28.77
CA ASP A 106 11.35 -24.80 -29.03
C ASP A 106 12.04 -25.54 -27.87
N HIS A 107 11.49 -25.44 -26.65
CA HIS A 107 12.15 -25.91 -25.42
C HIS A 107 11.23 -26.71 -24.49
N GLY A 108 9.99 -27.00 -24.90
CA GLY A 108 9.08 -27.84 -24.12
C GLY A 108 8.73 -27.25 -22.75
N MET A 109 8.65 -25.92 -22.64
CA MET A 109 8.22 -25.26 -21.40
C MET A 109 6.84 -25.77 -20.97
N GLU A 110 6.72 -26.13 -19.69
CA GLU A 110 5.50 -26.71 -19.12
C GLU A 110 4.34 -25.71 -19.14
N ASP A 111 3.13 -26.22 -19.40
CA ASP A 111 1.90 -25.41 -19.45
C ASP A 111 1.61 -24.69 -18.14
N GLU A 112 1.93 -25.31 -17.00
CA GLU A 112 1.76 -24.68 -15.70
C GLU A 112 2.69 -23.47 -15.51
N THR A 113 3.92 -23.55 -16.01
CA THR A 113 4.87 -22.42 -15.98
C THR A 113 4.36 -21.27 -16.85
N VAL A 114 3.89 -21.57 -18.05
CA VAL A 114 3.32 -20.58 -18.98
C VAL A 114 2.11 -19.89 -18.34
N ARG A 115 1.20 -20.68 -17.77
CA ARG A 115 0.00 -20.18 -17.10
C ARG A 115 0.35 -19.25 -15.95
N ARG A 116 1.27 -19.66 -15.06
CA ARG A 116 1.71 -18.85 -13.92
C ARG A 116 2.31 -17.51 -14.34
N ILE A 117 3.17 -17.49 -15.36
CA ILE A 117 3.76 -16.26 -15.89
C ILE A 117 2.67 -15.33 -16.45
N GLN A 118 1.69 -15.88 -17.19
CA GLN A 118 0.60 -15.10 -17.75
C GLN A 118 -0.30 -14.50 -16.66
N GLU A 119 -0.67 -15.28 -15.65
CA GLU A 119 -1.47 -14.83 -14.52
C GLU A 119 -0.76 -13.70 -13.76
N ASN A 120 0.51 -13.88 -13.40
CA ASN A 120 1.32 -12.89 -12.69
C ASN A 120 1.57 -11.62 -13.51
N SER A 121 1.68 -11.73 -14.83
CA SER A 121 1.99 -10.59 -15.71
C SER A 121 0.99 -9.44 -15.62
N ILE A 122 -0.29 -9.73 -15.35
CA ILE A 122 -1.34 -8.72 -15.29
C ILE A 122 -1.09 -7.79 -14.10
N GLU A 123 -0.91 -8.37 -12.91
CA GLU A 123 -0.63 -7.62 -11.68
C GLU A 123 0.73 -6.92 -11.77
N PHE A 124 1.75 -7.63 -12.25
CA PHE A 124 3.09 -7.10 -12.46
C PHE A 124 3.06 -5.85 -13.34
N LEU A 125 2.46 -5.91 -14.54
CA LEU A 125 2.42 -4.77 -15.46
C LEU A 125 1.70 -3.58 -14.85
N SER A 126 0.58 -3.79 -14.17
CA SER A 126 -0.17 -2.70 -13.53
C SER A 126 0.65 -1.97 -12.46
N SER A 127 1.44 -2.71 -11.69
CA SER A 127 2.25 -2.15 -10.60
C SER A 127 3.54 -1.51 -11.10
N VAL A 128 4.24 -2.17 -12.03
CA VAL A 128 5.49 -1.68 -12.60
C VAL A 128 5.28 -0.46 -13.49
N GLU A 129 4.14 -0.34 -14.18
CA GLU A 129 3.79 0.87 -14.94
C GLU A 129 3.65 2.10 -14.03
N GLY A 130 2.97 1.95 -12.89
CA GLY A 130 2.86 3.02 -11.89
C GLY A 130 4.23 3.42 -11.31
N MET A 131 5.06 2.42 -10.99
CA MET A 131 6.44 2.65 -10.53
C MET A 131 7.28 3.36 -11.57
N LYS A 132 7.19 2.95 -12.84
CA LYS A 132 7.86 3.60 -13.98
C LYS A 132 7.51 5.08 -14.05
N ASN A 133 6.22 5.43 -13.97
CA ASN A 133 5.76 6.81 -14.10
C ASN A 133 6.26 7.69 -12.94
N SER A 134 6.25 7.16 -11.71
CA SER A 134 6.84 7.84 -10.54
C SER A 134 8.34 8.10 -10.71
N LEU A 135 9.09 7.05 -11.03
CA LEU A 135 10.54 7.13 -11.22
C LEU A 135 10.93 8.06 -12.38
N GLU A 136 10.14 8.07 -13.46
CA GLU A 136 10.32 8.99 -14.58
C GLU A 136 10.18 10.44 -14.14
N ARG A 137 9.15 10.77 -13.35
CA ARG A 137 8.94 12.13 -12.82
C ARG A 137 10.10 12.55 -11.92
N ILE A 138 10.57 11.67 -11.04
CA ILE A 138 11.71 11.92 -10.16
C ILE A 138 12.96 12.20 -10.98
N ALA A 139 13.30 11.31 -11.91
CA ALA A 139 14.50 11.41 -12.74
C ALA A 139 14.47 12.64 -13.66
N LYS A 140 13.34 12.94 -14.32
CA LYS A 140 13.19 14.17 -15.14
C LYS A 140 13.30 15.42 -14.30
N ASN A 141 12.67 15.47 -13.13
CA ASN A 141 12.78 16.60 -12.21
C ASN A 141 14.22 16.82 -11.74
N HIS A 142 14.97 15.75 -11.49
CA HIS A 142 16.37 15.81 -11.10
C HIS A 142 17.25 16.28 -12.26
N LYS A 143 17.14 15.67 -13.45
CA LYS A 143 17.85 16.08 -14.67
C LYS A 143 17.63 17.56 -14.99
N ARG A 144 16.40 18.05 -14.81
CA ARG A 144 16.08 19.48 -14.96
C ARG A 144 16.87 20.39 -14.04
N LYS A 145 16.98 20.02 -12.76
CA LYS A 145 17.55 20.86 -11.70
C LYS A 145 19.08 20.82 -11.73
N TYR A 146 19.67 19.65 -11.95
CA TYR A 146 21.11 19.43 -11.75
C TYR A 146 21.88 19.06 -13.02
N LYS A 147 21.19 18.82 -14.15
CA LYS A 147 21.76 18.48 -15.46
C LYS A 147 22.61 17.20 -15.53
N ASN A 148 22.73 16.47 -14.43
CA ASN A 148 23.40 15.17 -14.34
C ASN A 148 22.74 14.31 -13.26
N PHE A 149 23.18 13.05 -13.11
CA PHE A 149 22.61 12.06 -12.18
C PHE A 149 23.56 11.64 -11.06
N LYS A 150 24.65 12.38 -10.82
CA LYS A 150 25.68 12.00 -9.82
C LYS A 150 25.09 11.84 -8.41
N ASP A 151 24.13 12.70 -8.07
CA ASP A 151 23.50 12.70 -6.75
C ASP A 151 22.35 11.68 -6.63
N LEU A 152 22.04 10.93 -7.70
CA LEU A 152 21.06 9.84 -7.74
C LEU A 152 21.73 8.45 -7.72
N GLN A 153 23.04 8.36 -7.46
CA GLN A 153 23.81 7.11 -7.49
C GLN A 153 23.62 6.21 -6.25
N PHE A 154 22.75 6.58 -5.32
CA PHE A 154 22.48 5.75 -4.14
C PHE A 154 21.37 4.73 -4.46
N PRO A 155 21.51 3.47 -3.99
CA PRO A 155 20.41 2.52 -3.99
C PRO A 155 19.19 3.15 -3.32
N TYR A 156 18.06 3.15 -4.02
CA TYR A 156 16.87 3.84 -3.55
C TYR A 156 15.79 2.82 -3.20
N GLY A 157 15.30 2.84 -1.96
CA GLY A 157 14.15 2.04 -1.56
C GLY A 157 13.02 2.96 -1.17
N GLU A 158 11.88 2.86 -1.84
CA GLU A 158 10.64 3.34 -1.22
C GLU A 158 10.41 2.49 0.04
N GLU A 159 10.40 3.14 1.20
CA GLU A 159 10.13 2.51 2.49
C GLU A 159 8.64 2.23 2.59
N ILE A 160 8.23 1.00 2.91
CA ILE A 160 6.82 0.67 3.19
C ILE A 160 6.56 0.98 4.66
N ILE A 161 5.49 1.73 4.94
CA ILE A 161 5.03 1.90 6.31
C ILE A 161 4.02 0.79 6.59
N ASP A 162 4.42 -0.25 7.33
CA ASP A 162 3.51 -1.34 7.72
C ASP A 162 2.51 -0.86 8.80
N TYR A 163 1.49 -0.14 8.35
CA TYR A 163 0.50 0.50 9.18
C TYR A 163 -0.85 0.57 8.46
N ARG A 164 -1.91 0.28 9.22
CA ARG A 164 -3.30 0.46 8.80
C ARG A 164 -4.06 1.22 9.87
N ILE A 165 -5.00 2.03 9.43
CA ILE A 165 -5.92 2.73 10.30
C ILE A 165 -6.96 1.70 10.79
N PRO A 166 -7.11 1.50 12.11
CA PRO A 166 -8.02 0.48 12.63
C PRO A 166 -9.48 0.82 12.34
N LEU A 167 -10.30 -0.18 11.98
CA LEU A 167 -11.77 -0.08 11.83
C LEU A 167 -12.53 -1.00 12.80
N TYR A 168 -11.91 -1.37 13.92
CA TYR A 168 -12.36 -2.44 14.82
C TYR A 168 -12.98 -1.93 16.12
N PHE A 169 -14.19 -1.36 16.08
CA PHE A 169 -14.73 -0.72 17.30
C PHE A 169 -16.12 -1.17 17.69
N VAL A 170 -16.45 -2.45 17.50
CA VAL A 170 -17.73 -2.96 17.99
C VAL A 170 -17.48 -4.18 18.88
N PRO A 171 -17.94 -4.17 20.14
CA PRO A 171 -18.03 -5.38 20.95
C PRO A 171 -18.82 -6.45 20.19
N GLN A 172 -18.30 -7.68 20.12
CA GLN A 172 -18.96 -8.78 19.39
C GLN A 172 -19.74 -9.67 20.36
N THR A 173 -21.00 -9.97 20.07
CA THR A 173 -21.64 -11.16 20.66
C THR A 173 -21.29 -12.41 19.86
N ILE A 174 -21.56 -13.62 20.41
CA ILE A 174 -21.48 -14.85 19.62
C ILE A 174 -22.38 -14.78 18.40
N GLU A 175 -23.58 -14.22 18.54
CA GLU A 175 -24.52 -14.10 17.42
C GLU A 175 -23.98 -13.14 16.36
N ASP A 176 -23.28 -12.07 16.74
CA ASP A 176 -22.56 -11.21 15.77
C ASP A 176 -21.46 -11.98 15.04
N PHE A 177 -20.74 -12.85 15.76
CA PHE A 177 -19.66 -13.67 15.20
C PHE A 177 -20.18 -14.83 14.34
N GLU A 178 -21.28 -15.48 14.71
CA GLU A 178 -21.91 -16.58 13.97
C GLU A 178 -22.68 -16.05 12.76
N SER A 179 -23.31 -14.89 12.89
CA SER A 179 -24.03 -14.26 11.79
C SER A 179 -23.14 -13.64 10.72
N ARG A 180 -21.79 -13.60 10.93
CA ARG A 180 -20.59 -13.17 10.13
C ARG A 180 -20.73 -12.01 9.13
N HIS A 181 -21.89 -11.85 8.52
CA HIS A 181 -22.23 -10.97 7.43
C HIS A 181 -23.10 -9.77 7.82
N LYS A 182 -23.59 -9.62 9.06
CA LYS A 182 -24.61 -8.58 9.38
C LYS A 182 -24.15 -7.36 10.18
N THR A 183 -23.30 -7.50 11.20
CA THR A 183 -22.98 -6.39 12.12
C THR A 183 -21.64 -5.72 11.78
N PHE A 184 -20.59 -6.52 11.51
CA PHE A 184 -19.27 -6.04 11.06
C PHE A 184 -19.25 -5.58 9.62
N SER A 185 -20.07 -6.21 8.78
CA SER A 185 -20.28 -5.76 7.41
C SER A 185 -20.87 -4.35 7.39
N LYS A 186 -21.80 -3.98 8.29
CA LYS A 186 -22.45 -2.66 8.23
C LYS A 186 -21.48 -1.51 8.43
N ASN A 187 -20.58 -1.57 9.40
CA ASN A 187 -19.63 -0.47 9.65
C ASN A 187 -18.49 -0.45 8.63
N LYS A 188 -17.94 -1.62 8.24
CA LYS A 188 -16.99 -1.72 7.13
C LYS A 188 -17.62 -1.18 5.84
N THR A 189 -18.80 -1.67 5.49
CA THR A 189 -19.53 -1.26 4.27
C THR A 189 -19.91 0.20 4.33
N ARG A 190 -20.38 0.73 5.47
CA ARG A 190 -20.72 2.14 5.61
C ARG A 190 -19.50 3.04 5.45
N PHE A 191 -18.43 2.77 6.21
CA PHE A 191 -17.22 3.60 6.10
C PHE A 191 -16.52 3.43 4.75
N LYS A 192 -16.56 2.24 4.15
CA LYS A 192 -16.11 2.01 2.78
C LYS A 192 -16.93 2.81 1.76
N ILE A 193 -18.26 2.83 1.89
CA ILE A 193 -19.14 3.66 1.05
C ILE A 193 -18.75 5.13 1.20
N GLU A 194 -18.54 5.60 2.43
CA GLU A 194 -18.10 6.99 2.67
C GLU A 194 -16.73 7.28 2.02
N VAL A 195 -15.75 6.37 2.12
CA VAL A 195 -14.46 6.49 1.43
C VAL A 195 -14.66 6.59 -0.08
N PHE A 196 -15.50 5.73 -0.65
CA PHE A 196 -15.79 5.74 -2.08
C PHE A 196 -16.49 7.05 -2.48
N GLU A 197 -17.48 7.51 -1.72
CA GLU A 197 -18.19 8.76 -1.99
C GLU A 197 -17.25 9.98 -1.95
N ILE A 198 -16.28 10.01 -1.04
CA ILE A 198 -15.30 11.11 -0.93
C ILE A 198 -14.39 11.18 -2.16
N PHE A 199 -14.06 10.04 -2.78
CA PHE A 199 -13.00 9.93 -3.78
C PHE A 199 -13.43 9.44 -5.17
N ARG A 200 -14.70 9.06 -5.36
CA ARG A 200 -15.25 8.50 -6.62
C ARG A 200 -15.11 9.38 -7.85
N ASP A 201 -14.91 10.67 -7.66
CA ASP A 201 -14.76 11.63 -8.74
C ASP A 201 -13.30 11.84 -9.15
N ILE A 202 -12.35 11.29 -8.39
CA ILE A 202 -10.92 11.34 -8.71
C ILE A 202 -10.29 9.97 -8.95
N PHE A 203 -10.89 8.89 -8.45
CA PHE A 203 -10.36 7.53 -8.59
C PHE A 203 -11.40 6.55 -9.14
N SER A 204 -10.90 5.52 -9.82
CA SER A 204 -11.71 4.39 -10.26
C SER A 204 -12.14 3.52 -9.07
N ASP A 205 -13.24 2.77 -9.20
CA ASP A 205 -13.66 1.80 -8.18
C ASP A 205 -12.57 0.79 -7.83
N HIS A 206 -11.75 0.41 -8.82
CA HIS A 206 -10.62 -0.50 -8.63
C HIS A 206 -9.54 0.13 -7.73
N ASP A 207 -9.16 1.38 -7.99
CA ASP A 207 -8.17 2.11 -7.18
C ASP A 207 -8.69 2.37 -5.77
N LEU A 208 -9.98 2.68 -5.63
CA LEU A 208 -10.63 2.86 -4.33
C LEU A 208 -10.64 1.58 -3.51
N GLU A 209 -10.90 0.43 -4.14
CA GLU A 209 -10.83 -0.87 -3.47
C GLU A 209 -9.42 -1.15 -2.96
N ARG A 210 -8.41 -0.93 -3.80
CA ARG A 210 -7.00 -1.11 -3.43
C ARG A 210 -6.60 -0.14 -2.31
N PHE A 211 -6.94 1.13 -2.43
CA PHE A 211 -6.67 2.14 -1.41
C PHE A 211 -7.30 1.76 -0.07
N PHE A 212 -8.58 1.37 -0.07
CA PHE A 212 -9.29 0.98 1.14
C PHE A 212 -8.64 -0.24 1.82
N ASN A 213 -8.38 -1.29 1.04
CA ASN A 213 -7.77 -2.52 1.56
C ASN A 213 -6.31 -2.32 2.00
N ASN A 214 -5.57 -1.39 1.38
CA ASN A 214 -4.22 -1.07 1.81
C ASN A 214 -4.18 -0.21 3.09
N SER A 215 -5.18 0.66 3.27
CA SER A 215 -5.16 1.71 4.30
C SER A 215 -5.85 1.34 5.60
N PHE A 216 -6.82 0.43 5.59
CA PHE A 216 -7.67 0.17 6.75
C PHE A 216 -7.59 -1.26 7.26
N ASP A 217 -7.55 -1.41 8.57
CA ASP A 217 -7.47 -2.69 9.25
C ASP A 217 -8.88 -3.22 9.58
N PHE A 218 -9.25 -4.37 9.01
CA PHE A 218 -10.52 -5.08 9.24
C PHE A 218 -10.35 -6.62 9.23
N GLN A 219 -11.31 -7.39 9.77
CA GLN A 219 -11.10 -8.75 10.35
C GLN A 219 -10.52 -9.78 9.37
N PHE A 220 -10.82 -9.58 8.11
CA PHE A 220 -10.49 -10.46 7.00
C PHE A 220 -9.90 -9.59 5.89
N ASN A 221 -8.94 -8.74 6.23
CA ASN A 221 -8.14 -8.06 5.23
C ASN A 221 -6.99 -9.01 4.84
N PRO A 222 -7.13 -9.80 3.75
CA PRO A 222 -6.12 -10.79 3.37
C PRO A 222 -4.89 -10.13 2.72
N TYR A 223 -4.97 -8.84 2.41
CA TYR A 223 -3.96 -8.15 1.65
C TYR A 223 -2.81 -7.76 2.58
N LEU A 224 -1.58 -7.81 2.08
CA LEU A 224 -0.43 -7.17 2.72
C LEU A 224 -0.45 -5.67 2.45
N VAL A 225 0.22 -4.89 3.30
CA VAL A 225 0.46 -3.49 3.01
C VAL A 225 1.51 -3.39 1.91
N SER A 226 1.20 -2.65 0.84
CA SER A 226 2.09 -2.46 -0.30
C SER A 226 2.10 -1.01 -0.77
N LEU A 227 3.08 -0.69 -1.61
CA LEU A 227 3.14 0.60 -2.31
C LEU A 227 2.16 0.57 -3.47
N LEU A 228 1.08 1.32 -3.36
CA LEU A 228 0.21 1.56 -4.49
C LEU A 228 0.76 2.73 -5.32
N TYR A 229 0.42 2.73 -6.60
CA TYR A 229 0.79 3.76 -7.55
C TYR A 229 -0.44 4.45 -8.12
N ILE A 230 -1.37 4.85 -7.24
CA ILE A 230 -2.60 5.52 -7.65
C ILE A 230 -2.26 6.97 -8.02
N GLU A 231 -2.44 7.31 -9.29
CA GLU A 231 -2.12 8.62 -9.83
C GLU A 231 -3.15 9.68 -9.44
N VAL A 232 -2.67 10.87 -9.08
CA VAL A 232 -3.52 12.00 -8.65
C VAL A 232 -3.33 13.16 -9.61
N GLN A 233 -4.39 13.52 -10.33
CA GLN A 233 -4.36 14.64 -11.28
C GLN A 233 -4.48 15.99 -10.56
N ASP A 234 -5.43 16.12 -9.62
CA ASP A 234 -5.65 17.33 -8.82
C ASP A 234 -5.17 17.12 -7.37
N VAL A 235 -3.91 17.47 -7.12
CA VAL A 235 -3.29 17.38 -5.78
C VAL A 235 -3.99 18.31 -4.77
N GLY A 236 -4.54 19.44 -5.21
CA GLY A 236 -5.23 20.39 -4.34
C GLY A 236 -6.56 19.81 -3.85
N GLY A 237 -7.40 19.36 -4.78
CA GLY A 237 -8.65 18.68 -4.50
C GLY A 237 -8.47 17.39 -3.71
N PHE A 238 -7.37 16.65 -3.97
CA PHE A 238 -7.02 15.47 -3.21
C PHE A 238 -6.77 15.76 -1.73
N LYS A 239 -5.97 16.79 -1.39
CA LYS A 239 -5.66 17.13 0.01
C LYS A 239 -6.90 17.52 0.81
N SER A 240 -7.84 18.22 0.16
CA SER A 240 -9.13 18.55 0.77
C SER A 240 -9.97 17.30 1.05
N ARG A 241 -10.06 16.37 0.08
CA ARG A 241 -10.75 15.07 0.25
C ARG A 241 -10.11 14.19 1.33
N ALA A 242 -8.78 14.16 1.40
CA ALA A 242 -8.04 13.49 2.46
C ALA A 242 -8.37 14.06 3.84
N TYR A 243 -8.55 15.39 3.95
CA TYR A 243 -9.02 16.01 5.18
C TYR A 243 -10.47 15.63 5.51
N THR A 244 -11.37 15.62 4.52
CA THR A 244 -12.76 15.16 4.70
C THR A 244 -12.81 13.71 5.21
N LEU A 245 -11.97 12.83 4.66
CA LEU A 245 -11.87 11.45 5.12
C LEU A 245 -11.37 11.37 6.57
N TYR A 246 -10.32 12.12 6.92
CA TYR A 246 -9.82 12.22 8.30
C TYR A 246 -10.89 12.73 9.28
N ASP A 247 -11.63 13.78 8.90
CA ASP A 247 -12.70 14.35 9.72
C ASP A 247 -13.87 13.36 9.89
N SER A 248 -14.27 12.67 8.81
CA SER A 248 -15.31 11.63 8.88
C SER A 248 -14.88 10.49 9.79
N TYR A 249 -13.65 9.99 9.58
CA TYR A 249 -13.09 8.94 10.42
C TYR A 249 -13.06 9.34 11.89
N ASN A 250 -12.61 10.55 12.21
CA ASN A 250 -12.55 10.99 13.61
C ASN A 250 -13.92 11.09 14.27
N LYS A 251 -14.94 11.56 13.55
CA LYS A 251 -16.30 11.63 14.08
C LYS A 251 -16.81 10.23 14.41
N PHE A 252 -16.62 9.31 13.47
CA PHE A 252 -16.98 7.89 13.63
C PHE A 252 -16.17 7.21 14.75
N TYR A 253 -14.85 7.36 14.72
CA TYR A 253 -13.89 6.76 15.63
C TYR A 253 -14.13 7.21 17.06
N LYS A 254 -14.32 8.52 17.32
CA LYS A 254 -14.57 9.03 18.67
C LYS A 254 -15.84 8.42 19.29
N SER A 255 -16.92 8.28 18.52
CA SER A 255 -18.15 7.70 19.05
C SER A 255 -18.02 6.21 19.35
N GLU A 256 -17.36 5.44 18.48
CA GLU A 256 -17.24 3.99 18.65
C GLU A 256 -16.14 3.62 19.66
N LYS A 257 -15.03 4.36 19.70
CA LYS A 257 -13.97 4.24 20.70
C LYS A 257 -14.53 4.33 22.12
N ALA A 258 -15.30 5.38 22.42
CA ALA A 258 -15.86 5.58 23.75
C ALA A 258 -16.81 4.45 24.16
N LYS A 259 -17.58 3.89 23.20
CA LYS A 259 -18.44 2.72 23.46
C LYS A 259 -17.61 1.49 23.80
N TYR A 260 -16.51 1.26 23.08
CA TYR A 260 -15.64 0.10 23.30
C TYR A 260 -14.87 0.20 24.62
N GLU A 261 -14.29 1.36 24.94
CA GLU A 261 -13.60 1.59 26.22
C GLU A 261 -14.55 1.40 27.41
N LYS A 262 -15.79 1.90 27.31
CA LYS A 262 -16.83 1.64 28.31
C LYS A 262 -17.19 0.16 28.40
N TYR A 263 -17.30 -0.53 27.26
CA TYR A 263 -17.55 -1.97 27.24
C TYR A 263 -16.42 -2.76 27.93
N PHE A 264 -15.15 -2.40 27.69
CA PHE A 264 -14.00 -3.01 28.35
C PHE A 264 -14.01 -2.76 29.86
N ALA A 265 -14.30 -1.52 30.29
CA ALA A 265 -14.43 -1.18 31.70
C ALA A 265 -15.54 -2.01 32.39
N ASN A 266 -16.71 -2.14 31.75
CA ASN A 266 -17.80 -2.98 32.24
C ASN A 266 -17.39 -4.46 32.33
N TYR A 267 -16.62 -4.96 31.36
CA TYR A 267 -16.09 -6.33 31.41
C TYR A 267 -15.21 -6.56 32.64
N CYS A 268 -14.29 -5.64 32.95
CA CYS A 268 -13.45 -5.74 34.13
C CYS A 268 -14.28 -5.77 35.42
N GLU A 269 -15.33 -4.95 35.51
CA GLU A 269 -16.24 -4.93 36.66
C GLU A 269 -17.05 -6.21 36.80
N ASP A 270 -17.61 -6.71 35.70
CA ASP A 270 -18.38 -7.95 35.66
C ASP A 270 -17.50 -9.16 36.02
N LEU A 271 -16.26 -9.18 35.52
CA LEU A 271 -15.29 -10.21 35.87
C LEU A 271 -14.95 -10.15 37.36
N ALA A 272 -14.66 -8.98 37.91
CA ALA A 272 -14.37 -8.81 39.34
C ALA A 272 -15.54 -9.26 40.23
N LYS A 273 -16.79 -8.93 39.86
CA LYS A 273 -18.00 -9.38 40.56
C LYS A 273 -18.17 -10.89 40.45
N GLY A 274 -18.00 -11.45 39.26
CA GLY A 274 -18.17 -12.88 39.03
C GLY A 274 -17.11 -13.74 39.73
N LEU A 275 -15.86 -13.26 39.84
CA LEU A 275 -14.81 -13.91 40.63
C LEU A 275 -15.13 -13.95 42.14
N LYS A 276 -15.85 -12.95 42.66
CA LYS A 276 -16.36 -12.97 44.05
C LYS A 276 -17.54 -13.91 44.23
N ASN A 277 -18.47 -13.88 43.28
CA ASN A 277 -19.73 -14.63 43.35
C ASN A 277 -19.61 -16.09 42.88
N GLY A 278 -18.44 -16.50 42.38
CA GLY A 278 -18.17 -17.87 41.92
C GLY A 278 -18.71 -18.21 40.53
N VAL A 279 -19.23 -17.22 39.78
CA VAL A 279 -19.75 -17.43 38.41
C VAL A 279 -19.37 -16.23 37.54
N ILE A 280 -18.70 -16.47 36.42
CA ILE A 280 -18.36 -15.44 35.43
C ILE A 280 -19.02 -15.75 34.09
N LYS A 281 -19.25 -14.73 33.27
CA LYS A 281 -19.53 -14.91 31.85
C LYS A 281 -18.21 -15.07 31.09
N GLU A 282 -18.08 -16.14 30.31
CA GLU A 282 -16.90 -16.34 29.49
C GLU A 282 -16.87 -15.28 28.37
N LYS A 283 -15.73 -14.59 28.28
CA LYS A 283 -15.39 -13.77 27.13
C LYS A 283 -14.04 -14.21 26.59
N ARG A 284 -13.88 -14.16 25.27
CA ARG A 284 -12.62 -14.51 24.59
C ARG A 284 -12.12 -13.32 23.81
N SER A 285 -10.82 -13.07 23.87
CA SER A 285 -10.18 -12.16 22.93
C SER A 285 -9.95 -12.88 21.61
N ASP A 286 -10.25 -12.23 20.49
CA ASP A 286 -9.84 -12.71 19.18
C ASP A 286 -8.39 -12.32 18.86
N SER A 287 -7.91 -12.65 17.66
CA SER A 287 -6.56 -12.33 17.18
C SER A 287 -6.26 -10.82 17.11
N ARG A 288 -7.26 -9.95 17.30
CA ARG A 288 -7.15 -8.49 17.25
C ARG A 288 -7.33 -7.85 18.62
N GLY A 289 -7.50 -8.66 19.67
CA GLY A 289 -7.75 -8.19 21.03
C GLY A 289 -9.19 -7.74 21.30
N LEU A 290 -10.14 -8.05 20.41
CA LEU A 290 -11.54 -7.75 20.64
C LEU A 290 -12.18 -8.79 21.56
N LEU A 291 -12.90 -8.31 22.58
CA LEU A 291 -13.63 -9.16 23.52
C LEU A 291 -14.95 -9.65 22.90
N ILE A 292 -15.11 -10.97 22.85
CA ILE A 292 -16.30 -11.69 22.36
C ILE A 292 -17.03 -12.31 23.55
N GLU A 293 -18.32 -12.01 23.74
CA GLU A 293 -19.15 -12.67 24.75
C GLU A 293 -19.61 -14.04 24.26
N THR A 294 -19.27 -15.12 24.99
CA THR A 294 -19.53 -16.49 24.51
C THR A 294 -20.89 -17.05 24.91
N GLY A 295 -21.73 -16.28 25.62
CA GLY A 295 -23.00 -16.74 26.19
C GLY A 295 -22.85 -17.85 27.25
N ARG A 296 -21.64 -18.38 27.48
CA ARG A 296 -21.35 -19.41 28.46
C ARG A 296 -21.04 -18.79 29.81
N THR A 297 -21.50 -19.44 30.85
CA THR A 297 -21.08 -19.15 32.22
C THR A 297 -20.03 -20.16 32.66
N ILE A 298 -19.06 -19.68 33.42
CA ILE A 298 -18.00 -20.51 34.02
C ILE A 298 -18.15 -20.39 35.52
N GLU A 299 -18.33 -21.54 36.17
CA GLU A 299 -18.22 -21.65 37.62
C GLU A 299 -16.74 -21.54 38.02
N VAL A 300 -16.45 -20.65 38.96
CA VAL A 300 -15.10 -20.29 39.41
C VAL A 300 -14.91 -20.74 40.86
N ASN A 301 -14.32 -21.92 41.03
CA ASN A 301 -13.82 -22.40 42.31
C ASN A 301 -12.41 -21.84 42.61
N GLU A 302 -11.90 -22.07 43.83
CA GLU A 302 -10.55 -21.62 44.25
C GLU A 302 -9.44 -22.03 43.28
N ASN A 303 -9.52 -23.25 42.74
CA ASN A 303 -8.55 -23.75 41.75
C ASN A 303 -8.61 -22.99 40.42
N ARG A 304 -9.76 -22.44 40.02
CA ARG A 304 -9.92 -21.66 38.80
C ARG A 304 -9.58 -20.18 38.98
N LYS A 305 -9.78 -19.61 40.18
CA LYS A 305 -9.46 -18.20 40.48
C LYS A 305 -8.02 -17.83 40.12
N LYS A 306 -7.06 -18.75 40.29
CA LYS A 306 -5.64 -18.54 39.96
C LYS A 306 -5.35 -18.25 38.48
N PHE A 307 -6.27 -18.57 37.56
CA PHE A 307 -6.13 -18.29 36.12
C PHE A 307 -6.68 -16.92 35.71
N TYR A 308 -7.32 -16.20 36.64
CA TYR A 308 -7.87 -14.88 36.39
C TYR A 308 -7.04 -13.79 37.07
N PRO A 309 -7.04 -12.56 36.55
CA PRO A 309 -6.35 -11.45 37.19
C PRO A 309 -6.94 -11.17 38.58
N THR A 310 -6.10 -10.72 39.51
CA THR A 310 -6.57 -10.26 40.84
C THR A 310 -7.43 -9.00 40.70
N PRO A 311 -8.29 -8.67 41.69
CA PRO A 311 -9.09 -7.45 41.65
C PRO A 311 -8.26 -6.18 41.43
N GLU A 312 -7.09 -6.08 42.05
CA GLU A 312 -6.17 -4.96 41.89
C GLU A 312 -5.65 -4.86 40.45
N LYS A 313 -5.32 -6.00 39.85
CA LYS A 313 -4.86 -6.08 38.46
C LYS A 313 -5.98 -5.79 37.46
N LEU A 314 -7.23 -6.12 37.79
CA LEU A 314 -8.40 -5.73 36.98
C LEU A 314 -8.63 -4.22 37.01
N GLU A 315 -8.48 -3.58 38.17
CA GLU A 315 -8.57 -2.12 38.28
C GLU A 315 -7.41 -1.41 37.56
N GLU A 316 -6.20 -1.97 37.60
CA GLU A 316 -5.07 -1.49 36.81
C GLU A 316 -5.38 -1.58 35.31
N LEU A 317 -5.79 -2.77 34.82
CA LEU A 317 -6.16 -2.99 33.42
C LEU A 317 -7.27 -2.05 32.95
N LYS A 318 -8.30 -1.86 33.78
CA LYS A 318 -9.40 -0.93 33.51
C LYS A 318 -8.93 0.51 33.36
N LYS A 319 -8.00 0.96 34.22
CA LYS A 319 -7.46 2.33 34.18
C LYS A 319 -6.44 2.53 33.06
N SER A 320 -5.68 1.50 32.73
CA SER A 320 -4.64 1.57 31.70
C SER A 320 -5.17 1.33 30.28
N PHE A 321 -6.37 0.77 30.13
CA PHE A 321 -6.94 0.48 28.83
C PHE A 321 -7.42 1.78 28.14
N ALA A 322 -6.74 2.13 27.06
CA ALA A 322 -7.16 3.18 26.15
C ALA A 322 -6.83 2.76 24.71
N LEU A 323 -7.76 3.00 23.78
CA LEU A 323 -7.48 2.78 22.37
C LEU A 323 -6.59 3.91 21.83
N SER A 324 -5.60 3.57 21.00
CA SER A 324 -4.68 4.53 20.40
C SER A 324 -5.40 5.60 19.60
N GLU A 325 -5.17 6.88 19.92
CA GLU A 325 -5.68 7.99 19.11
C GLU A 325 -5.17 7.90 17.68
N VAL A 326 -6.05 8.19 16.72
CA VAL A 326 -5.70 8.25 15.29
C VAL A 326 -5.63 9.71 14.88
N GLY A 327 -4.44 10.14 14.48
CA GLY A 327 -4.16 11.51 14.07
C GLY A 327 -4.05 11.68 12.56
N LYS A 328 -3.81 12.93 12.12
CA LYS A 328 -3.46 13.22 10.73
C LYS A 328 -2.16 12.54 10.30
N VAL A 329 -1.27 12.27 11.26
CA VAL A 329 -0.01 11.54 11.04
C VAL A 329 -0.30 10.12 10.56
N ASP A 330 -1.29 9.44 11.15
CA ASP A 330 -1.67 8.09 10.75
C ASP A 330 -2.33 8.06 9.37
N PHE A 331 -3.12 9.09 9.05
CA PHE A 331 -3.59 9.30 7.68
C PHE A 331 -2.44 9.55 6.72
N ALA A 332 -1.47 10.39 7.06
CA ALA A 332 -0.32 10.64 6.22
C ALA A 332 0.48 9.35 5.92
N LYS A 333 0.59 8.41 6.88
CA LYS A 333 1.21 7.09 6.65
C LYS A 333 0.51 6.29 5.55
N VAL A 334 -0.81 6.13 5.63
CA VAL A 334 -1.56 5.32 4.65
C VAL A 334 -1.65 6.00 3.27
N LEU A 335 -1.70 7.33 3.26
CA LEU A 335 -1.65 8.11 2.01
C LEU A 335 -0.27 7.97 1.36
N TYR A 336 0.82 8.03 2.13
CA TYR A 336 2.18 7.84 1.62
C TYR A 336 2.36 6.49 0.90
N ASN A 337 1.83 5.40 1.46
CA ASN A 337 1.88 4.09 0.79
C ASN A 337 1.04 4.06 -0.49
N SER A 338 0.04 4.92 -0.63
CA SER A 338 -0.95 4.79 -1.70
C SER A 338 -0.68 5.70 -2.91
N PHE A 339 -0.08 6.87 -2.69
CA PHE A 339 0.00 7.94 -3.70
C PHE A 339 1.45 8.34 -4.00
N PRO A 340 1.95 8.06 -5.22
CA PRO A 340 3.34 8.34 -5.61
C PRO A 340 3.75 9.79 -5.42
N PHE A 341 2.88 10.76 -5.72
CA PHE A 341 3.23 12.19 -5.60
C PHE A 341 3.67 12.59 -4.17
N ILE A 342 3.20 11.86 -3.14
CA ILE A 342 3.61 12.07 -1.75
C ILE A 342 5.03 11.54 -1.55
N ARG A 343 5.32 10.34 -2.05
CA ARG A 343 6.66 9.74 -2.01
C ARG A 343 7.66 10.55 -2.82
N GLU A 344 7.27 11.04 -3.98
CA GLU A 344 8.07 11.95 -4.82
C GLU A 344 8.49 13.23 -4.06
N ASP A 345 7.59 13.84 -3.28
CA ASP A 345 7.91 14.99 -2.43
C ASP A 345 8.87 14.62 -1.29
N TYR A 346 8.70 13.44 -0.67
CA TYR A 346 9.65 12.92 0.32
C TYR A 346 11.04 12.74 -0.29
N ILE A 347 11.11 12.10 -1.45
CA ILE A 347 12.34 11.82 -2.19
C ILE A 347 13.06 13.11 -2.53
N GLU A 348 12.34 14.11 -3.03
CA GLU A 348 12.95 15.39 -3.36
C GLU A 348 13.62 16.03 -2.12
N LYS A 349 12.99 15.93 -0.95
CA LYS A 349 13.54 16.43 0.31
C LYS A 349 14.74 15.61 0.78
N LYS A 350 14.67 14.28 0.67
CA LYS A 350 15.75 13.34 1.02
C LYS A 350 17.00 13.54 0.17
N ILE A 351 16.84 13.80 -1.13
CA ILE A 351 17.96 14.12 -2.04
C ILE A 351 18.67 15.42 -1.61
N LYS A 352 17.90 16.42 -1.13
CA LYS A 352 18.46 17.70 -0.66
C LYS A 352 19.11 17.60 0.72
N ASN A 353 18.61 16.70 1.56
CA ASN A 353 19.11 16.47 2.91
C ASN A 353 19.03 14.97 3.23
N ILE A 354 20.17 14.27 3.19
CA ILE A 354 20.24 12.83 3.37
C ILE A 354 19.80 12.37 4.76
N ASP A 355 19.88 13.25 5.77
CA ASP A 355 19.46 12.97 7.14
C ASP A 355 17.96 13.18 7.36
N TYR A 356 17.23 13.68 6.35
CA TYR A 356 15.80 13.92 6.44
C TYR A 356 15.03 12.60 6.56
N THR A 357 14.34 12.35 7.67
CA THR A 357 13.71 11.05 7.94
C THR A 357 12.28 10.97 7.39
N LEU A 358 11.79 9.75 7.17
CA LEU A 358 10.40 9.53 6.79
C LEU A 358 9.44 10.07 7.86
N ASP A 359 9.74 9.90 9.14
CA ASP A 359 8.91 10.43 10.22
C ASP A 359 8.82 11.97 10.21
N GLN A 360 9.93 12.66 9.95
CA GLN A 360 9.94 14.11 9.77
C GLN A 360 9.06 14.53 8.58
N PHE A 361 9.13 13.77 7.49
CA PHE A 361 8.30 14.00 6.31
C PHE A 361 6.82 13.80 6.61
N ILE A 362 6.44 12.66 7.19
CA ILE A 362 5.05 12.32 7.52
C ILE A 362 4.48 13.35 8.49
N GLY A 363 5.24 13.74 9.51
CA GLY A 363 4.88 14.81 10.44
C GLY A 363 4.57 16.11 9.70
N THR A 364 5.46 16.54 8.80
CA THR A 364 5.27 17.77 8.01
C THR A 364 4.08 17.65 7.04
N PHE A 365 3.97 16.55 6.30
CA PHE A 365 2.92 16.31 5.31
C PHE A 365 1.54 16.25 5.97
N SER A 366 1.43 15.66 7.16
CA SER A 366 0.18 15.61 7.92
C SER A 366 -0.40 17.01 8.19
N THR A 367 0.46 18.02 8.36
CA THR A 367 0.01 19.39 8.53
C THR A 367 -0.59 19.97 7.25
N SER A 368 -0.28 19.43 6.07
CA SER A 368 -0.83 19.88 4.79
C SER A 368 -2.23 19.34 4.49
N ILE A 369 -2.67 18.32 5.23
CA ILE A 369 -4.04 17.79 5.20
C ILE A 369 -4.94 18.76 5.96
N ARG A 370 -5.56 19.69 5.23
CA ARG A 370 -6.36 20.79 5.74
C ARG A 370 -7.67 20.90 4.96
N PRO A 371 -8.73 21.47 5.54
CA PRO A 371 -9.95 21.77 4.79
C PRO A 371 -9.64 22.68 3.60
N ALA A 372 -10.48 22.62 2.56
CA ALA A 372 -10.41 23.57 1.46
C ALA A 372 -10.45 25.00 2.01
N LYS A 373 -9.63 25.89 1.45
CA LYS A 373 -9.79 27.32 1.69
C LYS A 373 -11.05 27.74 0.93
N ASN A 374 -12.09 28.13 1.69
CA ASN A 374 -13.28 28.77 1.14
C ASN A 374 -12.93 30.08 0.44
#